data_AF-A0A5S3WGE3-F1
#
_entry.id   AF-A0A5S3WGE3-F1
#
_cell.length_a   1.000
_cell.length_b   1.000
_cell.length_c   1.000
_cell.angle_alpha   90.00
_cell.angle_beta   90.00
_cell.angle_gamma   90.00
#
_symmetry.space_group_name_H-M   'P 1'
#
loop_
_entity.id
_entity.type
_entity.pdbx_description
1 polymer ?
#
loop_
_entity_poly.entity_id
_entity_poly.type
_entity_poly.pdbx_seq_one_letter_code
_entity_poly.pdbx_strand_id
1 'polypeptide(L)' 'GITIFTSFSYQPYTFQQYSSGATQYDGNTVTGVPGTIWVSGADWQLPHQFLLHASVNATGSIPLNDANTAYANAYQLVQA' A
#
# COMPACT_ATOMS: atom_id res chain seq x y z
N GLY A 1 2.16 -28.91 5.57
CA GLY A 1 0.99 -28.15 6.07
C GLY A 1 0.89 -26.82 5.34
N ILE A 2 -0.25 -26.12 5.48
CA ILE A 2 -0.46 -24.80 4.88
C ILE A 2 -0.50 -23.71 5.96
N THR A 3 0.23 -22.63 5.73
CA THR A 3 0.19 -21.39 6.54
C THR A 3 -0.35 -20.28 5.66
N ILE A 4 -1.23 -19.46 6.19
CA ILE A 4 -1.81 -18.32 5.48
C ILE A 4 -1.51 -17.07 6.30
N PHE A 5 -1.15 -15.97 5.63
CA PHE A 5 -0.94 -14.68 6.26
C PHE A 5 -1.68 -13.58 5.50
N THR A 6 -2.11 -12.56 6.25
CA THR A 6 -2.78 -11.37 5.73
C THR A 6 -2.47 -10.17 6.60
N SER A 7 -2.35 -8.99 5.99
CA SER A 7 -2.15 -7.72 6.66
C SER A 7 -2.85 -6.62 5.88
N PHE A 8 -3.47 -5.69 6.62
CA PHE A 8 -4.16 -4.54 6.04
C PHE A 8 -3.77 -3.27 6.80
N SER A 9 -3.54 -2.19 6.05
CA SER A 9 -3.24 -0.87 6.60
C SER A 9 -4.19 0.16 6.00
N TYR A 10 -4.80 0.98 6.85
CA TYR A 10 -5.62 2.13 6.48
C TYR A 10 -4.94 3.40 6.98
N GLN A 11 -4.65 4.32 6.06
CA GLN A 11 -3.78 5.47 6.27
C GLN A 11 -4.50 6.76 5.85
N PRO A 12 -5.54 7.21 6.58
CA PRO A 12 -6.29 8.43 6.27
C PRO A 12 -5.53 9.68 6.74
N TYR A 13 -4.26 9.77 6.38
CA TYR A 13 -3.40 10.87 6.81
C TYR A 13 -3.59 12.07 5.90
N THR A 14 -3.83 13.21 6.53
CA THR A 14 -3.97 14.50 5.86
C THR A 14 -3.07 15.54 6.51
N PHE A 15 -2.70 16.56 5.75
CA PHE A 15 -2.04 17.73 6.30
C PHE A 15 -3.01 18.52 7.18
N GLN A 16 -2.62 18.83 8.41
CA GLN A 16 -3.44 19.67 9.30
C GLN A 16 -3.16 21.15 9.12
N GLN A 17 -1.88 21.53 9.13
CA GLN A 17 -1.38 22.90 8.98
C GLN A 17 -0.08 22.84 8.19
N TYR A 18 -0.18 22.82 6.86
CA TYR A 18 0.93 22.69 5.94
C TYR A 18 0.83 23.71 4.80
N SER A 19 1.94 24.41 4.58
CA SER A 19 2.11 25.33 3.47
C SER A 19 3.46 25.16 2.83
N SER A 20 3.51 25.41 1.52
CA SER A 20 4.76 25.50 0.76
C SER A 20 4.74 26.81 -0.02
N GLY A 21 5.65 27.72 0.32
CA GLY A 21 5.62 29.09 -0.18
C GLY A 21 4.34 29.82 0.22
N ALA A 22 3.60 30.34 -0.77
CA ALA A 22 2.34 31.05 -0.54
C ALA A 22 1.10 30.14 -0.61
N THR A 23 1.27 28.84 -0.86
CA THR A 23 0.16 27.90 -1.04
C THR A 23 -0.08 27.08 0.22
N GLN A 24 -1.35 26.98 0.63
CA GLN A 24 -1.82 26.13 1.73
C GLN A 24 -2.31 24.79 1.18
N TYR A 25 -2.00 23.69 1.87
CA TYR A 25 -2.38 22.33 1.47
C TYR A 25 -3.13 21.59 2.58
N ASP A 26 -3.69 22.31 3.55
CA ASP A 26 -4.48 21.76 4.64
C ASP A 26 -5.64 20.90 4.10
N GLY A 27 -5.80 19.71 4.68
CA GLY A 27 -6.81 18.73 4.28
C GLY A 27 -6.39 17.80 3.14
N ASN A 28 -5.32 18.12 2.39
CA ASN A 28 -4.81 17.21 1.36
C ASN A 28 -4.20 15.97 1.99
N THR A 29 -4.33 14.83 1.30
CA THR A 29 -3.68 13.57 1.68
C THR A 29 -2.17 13.68 1.59
N VAL A 30 -1.47 13.05 2.53
CA VAL A 30 -0.02 13.13 2.61
C VAL A 30 0.62 12.50 1.37
N THR A 31 1.42 13.30 0.67
CA THR A 31 2.15 12.89 -0.53
C THR A 31 3.02 11.66 -0.26
N GLY A 32 3.01 10.71 -1.21
CA GLY A 32 3.77 9.46 -1.10
C GLY A 32 3.11 8.38 -0.23
N VAL A 33 1.98 8.67 0.42
CA VAL A 33 1.28 7.71 1.27
C VAL A 33 0.01 7.19 0.58
N PRO A 34 -0.11 5.88 0.28
CA PRO A 34 -1.36 5.31 -0.21
C PRO A 34 -2.38 5.23 0.93
N GLY A 35 -3.65 5.51 0.64
CA GLY A 35 -4.72 5.42 1.65
C GLY A 35 -4.94 4.00 2.19
N THR A 36 -4.62 2.97 1.40
CA THR A 36 -4.71 1.56 1.80
C THR A 36 -3.57 0.72 1.23
N ILE A 37 -3.13 -0.26 2.00
CA ILE A 37 -2.25 -1.35 1.56
C ILE A 37 -2.82 -2.66 2.10
N TRP A 38 -2.89 -3.67 1.23
CA TRP A 38 -3.31 -5.02 1.58
C TRP A 38 -2.28 -6.03 1.09
N VAL A 39 -1.80 -6.89 1.99
CA VAL A 39 -0.87 -7.97 1.67
C VAL A 39 -1.48 -9.27 2.14
N SER A 40 -1.43 -10.31 1.30
CA SER A 40 -1.86 -11.66 1.68
C SER A 40 -1.03 -12.71 0.97
N GLY A 41 -0.91 -13.88 1.56
CA GLY A 41 -0.20 -14.98 0.94
C GLY A 41 -0.35 -16.29 1.69
N ALA A 42 0.26 -17.32 1.16
CA ALA A 42 0.26 -18.65 1.72
C ALA A 42 1.58 -19.37 1.47
N ASP A 43 1.99 -20.16 2.45
CA ASP A 43 3.10 -21.09 2.38
C ASP A 43 2.56 -22.52 2.48
N TRP A 44 2.91 -23.38 1.52
CA TRP A 44 2.52 -24.77 1.52
C TRP A 44 3.75 -25.66 1.57
N GLN A 45 3.92 -26.36 2.69
CA GLN A 45 4.90 -27.42 2.86
C GLN A 45 4.34 -28.73 2.28
N LEU A 46 4.99 -29.20 1.23
CA LEU A 46 4.74 -30.45 0.53
C LEU A 46 5.64 -31.58 1.08
N PRO A 47 5.35 -32.85 0.75
CA PRO A 47 6.26 -33.96 1.04
C PRO A 47 7.66 -33.71 0.45
N HIS A 48 8.66 -34.45 0.96
CA HIS A 48 10.04 -34.35 0.51
C HIS A 48 10.68 -32.95 0.65
N GLN A 49 10.21 -32.14 1.61
CA GLN A 49 10.76 -30.82 1.96
C GLN A 49 10.58 -29.75 0.87
N PHE A 50 9.66 -29.94 -0.07
CA PHE A 50 9.29 -28.88 -1.01
C PHE A 50 8.41 -27.83 -0.35
N LEU A 51 8.62 -26.56 -0.69
CA LEU A 51 7.81 -25.44 -0.23
C LEU A 51 7.34 -24.62 -1.43
N LEU A 52 6.03 -24.36 -1.47
CA LEU A 52 5.43 -23.40 -2.40
C LEU A 52 5.05 -22.16 -1.62
N HIS A 53 5.38 -20.99 -2.17
CA HIS A 53 4.97 -19.70 -1.64
C HIS A 53 4.15 -18.99 -2.69
N ALA A 54 3.11 -18.28 -2.28
CA ALA A 54 2.43 -17.33 -3.15
C ALA A 54 1.96 -16.13 -2.33
N SER A 55 2.13 -14.91 -2.85
CA SER A 55 1.66 -13.70 -2.20
C SER A 55 1.18 -12.64 -3.19
N VAL A 56 0.31 -11.77 -2.69
CA VAL A 56 -0.24 -10.58 -3.33
C VAL A 56 0.02 -9.37 -2.45
N ASN A 57 0.48 -8.28 -3.05
CA ASN A 57 0.55 -6.96 -2.44
C ASN A 57 -0.25 -5.98 -3.29
N ALA A 58 -1.36 -5.48 -2.75
CA ALA A 58 -2.21 -4.48 -3.37
C ALA A 58 -2.02 -3.13 -2.67
N THR A 59 -1.58 -2.13 -3.43
CA THR A 59 -1.33 -0.76 -2.95
C THR A 59 -2.30 0.19 -3.64
N GLY A 60 -2.99 1.03 -2.86
CA GLY A 60 -3.88 2.07 -3.37
C GLY A 60 -3.15 3.14 -4.17
N SER A 61 -3.89 4.06 -4.80
CA SER A 61 -3.30 5.19 -5.51
C SER A 61 -2.46 6.06 -4.57
N ILE A 62 -1.33 6.57 -5.07
CA ILE A 62 -0.36 7.34 -4.28
C ILE A 62 -0.37 8.79 -4.76
N PRO A 63 -0.62 9.79 -3.90
CA PRO A 63 -0.49 11.19 -4.27
C PRO A 63 0.97 11.51 -4.58
N LEU A 64 1.21 12.13 -5.74
CA LEU A 64 2.56 12.46 -6.24
C LEU A 64 2.99 13.90 -5.91
N ASN A 65 2.07 14.73 -5.43
CA ASN A 65 2.35 16.08 -4.99
C ASN A 65 1.42 16.53 -3.84
N ASP A 66 1.85 17.56 -3.11
CA ASP A 66 1.12 18.09 -1.95
C ASP A 66 -0.20 18.76 -2.33
N ALA A 67 -0.32 19.18 -3.60
CA ALA A 67 -1.55 19.69 -4.18
C ALA A 67 -2.59 18.59 -4.46
N ASN A 68 -2.22 17.31 -4.38
CA ASN A 68 -3.09 16.17 -4.66
C ASN A 68 -3.72 16.24 -6.07
N THR A 69 -2.98 16.78 -7.05
CA THR A 69 -3.42 16.92 -8.46
C THR A 69 -2.83 15.86 -9.39
N ALA A 70 -1.82 15.12 -8.93
CA ALA A 70 -1.20 14.02 -9.66
C ALA A 70 -1.11 12.78 -8.77
N TYR A 71 -1.40 11.61 -9.34
CA TYR A 71 -1.39 10.34 -8.63
C TYR A 71 -0.71 9.24 -9.45
N ALA A 72 0.01 8.36 -8.76
CA ALA A 72 0.30 7.04 -9.31
C ALA A 72 -0.94 6.16 -9.16
N ASN A 73 -1.23 5.39 -10.20
CA ASN A 73 -2.35 4.45 -10.19
C ASN A 73 -2.16 3.39 -9.09
N ALA A 74 -3.27 2.93 -8.53
CA ALA A 74 -3.26 1.73 -7.69
C ALA A 74 -2.70 0.54 -8.48
N TYR A 75 -2.01 -0.37 -7.78
CA TYR A 75 -1.39 -1.53 -8.40
C TYR A 75 -1.43 -2.76 -7.51
N GLN A 76 -1.25 -3.93 -8.13
CA GLN A 76 -1.11 -5.21 -7.45
C GLN A 76 0.14 -5.92 -7.96
N LEU A 77 0.94 -6.44 -7.04
CA LEU A 77 2.09 -7.29 -7.33
C LEU A 77 1.80 -8.70 -6.85
N VAL A 78 2.10 -9.69 -7.70
CA VAL A 78 1.98 -11.12 -7.40
C VAL A 78 3.37 -11.72 -7.36
N GLN A 79 3.65 -12.56 -6.37
CA GLN A 79 4.88 -13.35 -6.25
C GLN A 79 4.51 -14.82 -6.03
N ALA A 80 5.15 -15.75 -6.73
CA ALA A 80 4.98 -17.19 -6.58
C ALA A 80 6.27 -17.93 -6.98
#